data_AF-A0A6L5NSG3-F1
#
_entry.id   AF-A0A6L5NSG3-F1
#
_cell.length_a   1.000
_cell.length_b   1.000
_cell.length_c   1.000
_cell.angle_alpha   90.00
_cell.angle_beta   90.00
_cell.angle_gamma   90.00
#
_symmetry.space_group_name_H-M   'P 1'
#
loop_
_entity.id
_entity.type
_entity.pdbx_description
1 polymer ?
#
loop_
_entity_poly.entity_id
_entity_poly.type
_entity_poly.pdbx_seq_one_letter_code
_entity_poly.pdbx_strand_id
1 'polypeptide(L)' 'MINNLINNSITHAYNEGQVAHLRFDITAHKNDLQLIYQDDGNGMDTLVQKKISLPF' A
#
# COMPACT_ATOMS: atom_id res chain seq x y z
N MET A 1 -8.11 -3.76 -7.16
CA MET A 1 -6.74 -4.08 -6.66
C MET A 1 -6.06 -2.85 -6.09
N ILE A 2 -5.68 -1.85 -6.90
CA ILE A 2 -5.02 -0.61 -6.41
C ILE A 2 -5.88 0.17 -5.40
N ASN A 3 -7.18 0.29 -5.63
CA ASN A 3 -8.09 0.97 -4.71
C ASN A 3 -8.06 0.39 -3.29
N ASN A 4 -7.85 -0.92 -3.15
CA ASN A 4 -7.77 -1.57 -1.84
C ASN A 4 -6.46 -1.24 -1.12
N LEU A 5 -5.35 -1.15 -1.87
CA LEU A 5 -4.06 -0.74 -1.30
C LEU A 5 -4.11 0.70 -0.79
N ILE A 6 -4.71 1.59 -1.58
CA ILE A 6 -4.91 3.00 -1.21
C ILE A 6 -5.80 3.10 0.03
N ASN A 7 -6.94 2.41 0.03
CA ASN A 7 -7.84 2.40 1.19
C ASN A 7 -7.16 1.86 2.45
N ASN A 8 -6.35 0.80 2.32
CA ASN A 8 -5.62 0.26 3.46
C ASN A 8 -4.68 1.29 4.07
N SER A 9 -3.90 2.01 3.26
CA SER A 9 -2.96 2.99 3.81
C SER A 9 -3.70 4.21 4.39
N ILE A 10 -4.73 4.74 3.72
CA ILE A 10 -5.51 5.88 4.25
C ILE A 10 -6.19 5.51 5.58
N THR A 11 -6.75 4.30 5.68
CA THR A 11 -7.56 3.90 6.85
C THR A 11 -6.70 3.52 8.04
N HIS A 12 -5.51 2.97 7.81
CA HIS A 12 -4.75 2.31 8.88
C HIS A 12 -3.32 2.82 9.05
N ALA A 13 -2.70 3.40 8.02
CA ALA A 13 -1.28 3.77 8.10
C ALA A 13 -1.06 5.17 8.68
N TYR A 14 -2.10 6.00 8.81
CA TYR A 14 -1.99 7.39 9.26
C TYR A 14 -2.96 7.71 10.39
N ASN A 15 -2.54 8.56 11.32
CA ASN A 15 -3.40 9.12 12.36
C ASN A 15 -4.12 10.38 11.86
N GLU A 16 -5.17 10.78 12.55
CA GLU A 16 -5.92 12.00 12.24
C GLU A 16 -5.01 13.24 12.24
N GLY A 17 -5.11 14.05 11.19
CA GLY A 17 -4.30 15.26 11.01
C GLY A 17 -2.89 15.04 10.44
N GLN A 18 -2.46 13.79 10.19
CA GLN A 18 -1.22 13.52 9.47
C GLN A 18 -1.38 13.68 7.97
N VAL A 19 -0.34 14.24 7.32
CA VAL A 19 -0.25 14.28 5.86
C VAL A 19 0.34 12.95 5.38
N ALA A 20 -0.38 12.28 4.48
CA ALA A 20 0.06 11.04 3.86
C ALA A 20 0.81 11.30 2.56
N HIS A 21 1.94 10.62 2.35
CA HIS A 21 2.59 10.54 1.04
C HIS A 21 2.53 9.11 0.52
N LEU A 22 1.76 8.93 -0.55
CA LEU A 22 1.68 7.68 -1.29
C LEU A 22 2.51 7.81 -2.57
N ARG A 23 3.34 6.81 -2.85
CA ARG A 23 4.17 6.73 -4.05
C ARG A 23 3.78 5.53 -4.89
N PHE A 24 3.66 5.77 -6.20
CA PHE A 24 3.41 4.75 -7.21
C PHE A 24 4.49 4.84 -8.27
N ASP A 25 5.31 3.80 -8.39
CA ASP A 25 6.24 3.67 -9.51
C ASP A 25 5.69 2.61 -10.47
N ILE A 26 5.43 3.02 -11.72
CA ILE A 26 4.88 2.16 -12.76
C ILE A 26 5.94 2.00 -13.85
N THR A 27 6.36 0.76 -14.06
CA THR A 27 7.31 0.40 -15.11
C THR A 27 6.64 -0.57 -16.06
N ALA A 28 6.52 -0.17 -17.33
CA ALA A 28 6.08 -1.06 -18.40
C ALA A 28 7.28 -1.81 -18.96
N HIS A 29 7.16 -3.13 -19.02
CA HIS A 29 8.07 -4.02 -19.68
C HIS A 29 7.38 -4.64 -20.90
N LYS A 30 8.11 -5.44 -21.68
CA LYS A 30 7.62 -5.90 -22.99
C LYS A 30 6.35 -6.77 -22.88
N ASN A 31 6.20 -7.53 -21.81
CA ASN A 31 5.11 -8.48 -21.62
C ASN A 31 4.31 -8.26 -20.31
N ASP A 32 4.71 -7.29 -19.52
CA ASP A 32 4.28 -7.14 -18.14
C ASP A 32 4.32 -5.68 -17.69
N LEU A 33 3.51 -5.39 -16.68
CA LEU A 33 3.43 -4.10 -16.03
C LEU A 33 3.81 -4.30 -14.57
N GLN A 34 4.90 -3.67 -14.14
CA GLN A 34 5.29 -3.63 -12.75
C GLN A 34 4.71 -2.36 -12.12
N LEU A 35 3.95 -2.54 -11.04
CA LEU A 35 3.52 -1.45 -10.17
C LEU A 35 4.13 -1.67 -8.79
N ILE A 36 4.91 -0.69 -8.33
CA ILE A 36 5.42 -0.61 -6.97
C ILE A 36 4.58 0.44 -6.24
N TYR A 37 3.98 0.03 -5.12
CA TYR A 37 3.21 0.88 -4.24
C TYR A 37 3.94 1.03 -2.90
N GLN A 38 4.09 2.27 -2.42
CA GLN A 38 4.70 2.56 -1.14
C GLN A 38 3.94 3.69 -0.42
N ASP A 39 3.77 3.54 0.89
CA ASP A 39 3.31 4.58 1.79
C ASP A 39 4.39 4.88 2.86
N ASP A 40 4.31 6.06 3.46
CA ASP A 40 5.18 6.55 4.54
C ASP A 40 4.51 6.54 5.92
N GLY A 41 3.46 5.72 6.09
CA GLY A 41 2.70 5.65 7.33
C GLY A 41 3.41 4.89 8.45
N ASN A 42 2.66 4.61 9.52
CA ASN A 42 3.14 3.96 10.75
C ASN A 42 3.61 2.51 10.57
N GLY A 43 3.55 1.99 9.33
CA GLY A 43 3.88 0.61 8.99
C GLY A 43 2.83 -0.38 9.51
N MET A 44 3.13 -1.66 9.36
CA MET A 44 2.29 -2.75 9.87
C MET A 44 3.11 -3.65 10.78
N ASP A 45 2.50 -4.09 11.88
CA ASP A 45 3.07 -5.13 12.71
C ASP A 45 3.33 -6.40 11.87
N THR A 46 4.47 -7.03 12.10
CA THR A 46 4.89 -8.30 11.50
C THR A 46 3.83 -9.40 11.51
N LEU A 47 2.92 -9.42 12.49
CA LEU A 47 1.81 -10.37 12.54
C LEU A 47 0.69 -10.07 11.52
N VAL A 48 0.48 -8.78 11.22
CA VAL A 48 -0.48 -8.32 10.22
C VAL A 48 0.08 -8.52 8.81
N GLN A 49 1.38 -8.33 8.61
CA GLN A 49 2.06 -8.53 7.33
C GLN A 49 1.83 -9.93 6.72
N LYS A 50 1.81 -10.97 7.57
CA LYS A 50 1.57 -12.36 7.14
C LYS A 50 0.15 -12.63 6.65
N LYS A 51 -0.80 -11.75 6.95
CA LYS A 51 -2.22 -11.92 6.61
C LYS A 51 -2.65 -11.11 5.40
N ILE A 52 -1.81 -10.20 4.88
CA ILE A 52 -2.15 -9.31 3.76
C ILE A 52 -2.44 -10.11 2.47
N SER A 53 -1.85 -11.30 2.33
CA SER A 53 -2.04 -12.19 1.18
C SER A 53 -3.35 -12.98 1.20
N LEU A 54 -4.12 -12.90 2.29
CA LEU A 54 -5.40 -13.59 2.41
C LEU A 54 -6.52 -12.67 1.90
N PRO A 55 -7.48 -13.18 1.12
CA PRO A 55 -8.66 -12.40 0.76
C PRO A 55 -9.42 -12.02 2.03
N PHE A 56 -9.86 -10.76 2.11
CA PHE A 56 -10.78 -10.28 3.13
C PHE A 56 -12.15 -10.95 2.99
#